data_AF-A0A7S0IKH7-F1
#
_entry.id   AF-A0A7S0IKH7-F1
#
_cell.length_a   1.000
_cell.length_b   1.000
_cell.length_c   1.000
_cell.angle_alpha   90.00
_cell.angle_beta   90.00
_cell.angle_gamma   90.00
#
_symmetry.space_group_name_H-M   'P 1'
#
loop_
_entity.id
_entity.type
_entity.pdbx_description
1 polymer ?
#
loop_
_entity_poly.entity_id
_entity_poly.type
_entity_poly.pdbx_seq_one_letter_code
_entity_poly.pdbx_strand_id
1 'polypeptide(L)'
;MDRSDYLPADKLQELLAQIDPTLQLDHSAEEMLQDVADDFVENVTAFACELVRHREGAVLEEKDIKLALEKRWDMRLAGVGDLVKKPPQAPVRVHLERMQAVRRSQNRS
;
A
#
# COMPACT_ATOMS: atom_id res chain seq x y z
N MET A 1 -13.13 2.20 20.10
CA MET A 1 -12.30 1.05 19.75
C MET A 1 -11.21 1.03 20.79
N ASP A 2 -11.06 -0.11 21.46
CA ASP A 2 -9.99 -0.29 22.46
C ASP A 2 -8.71 -0.64 21.70
N ARG A 3 -7.54 -0.43 22.30
CA ARG A 3 -6.27 -0.84 21.66
C ARG A 3 -6.27 -2.36 21.44
N SER A 4 -5.77 -2.81 20.30
CA SER A 4 -5.64 -4.22 19.88
C SER A 4 -6.91 -4.92 19.37
N ASP A 5 -7.93 -4.17 18.93
CA ASP A 5 -9.16 -4.78 18.38
C ASP A 5 -8.88 -5.61 17.10
N TYR A 6 -7.87 -5.22 16.29
CA TYR A 6 -7.59 -5.89 15.01
C TYR A 6 -6.53 -6.99 15.10
N LEU A 7 -5.60 -6.91 16.06
CA LEU A 7 -4.53 -7.90 16.26
C LEU A 7 -4.39 -8.34 17.73
N PRO A 8 -5.19 -9.34 18.16
CA PRO A 8 -5.04 -9.95 19.47
C PRO A 8 -3.65 -10.55 19.70
N ALA A 9 -3.19 -10.57 20.95
CA ALA A 9 -1.84 -11.02 21.30
C ALA A 9 -1.58 -12.50 20.91
N ASP A 10 -2.58 -13.37 21.07
CA ASP A 10 -2.52 -14.78 20.62
C ASP A 10 -2.30 -14.88 19.10
N LYS A 11 -2.97 -14.03 18.33
CA LYS A 11 -2.76 -13.95 16.87
C LYS A 11 -1.40 -13.40 16.49
N LEU A 12 -0.89 -12.41 17.22
CA LEU A 12 0.47 -11.93 16.99
C LEU A 12 1.51 -13.04 17.20
N GLN A 13 1.35 -13.85 18.26
CA GLN A 13 2.24 -15.00 18.52
C GLN A 13 2.13 -16.08 17.44
N GLU A 14 0.91 -16.39 16.97
CA GLU A 14 0.69 -17.31 15.85
C GLU A 14 1.36 -16.84 14.56
N LEU A 15 1.34 -15.53 14.27
CA LEU A 15 2.02 -14.94 13.11
C LEU A 15 3.54 -14.98 13.28
N LEU A 16 4.04 -14.69 14.47
CA LEU A 16 5.47 -14.76 14.79
C LEU A 16 6.02 -16.15 14.54
N ALA A 17 5.31 -17.18 15.02
CA ALA A 17 5.73 -18.58 14.89
C ALA A 17 5.77 -19.07 13.42
N GLN A 18 4.98 -18.46 12.53
CA GLN A 18 5.04 -18.76 11.08
C GLN A 18 6.29 -18.19 10.40
N ILE A 19 6.88 -17.14 10.97
CA ILE A 19 8.09 -16.50 10.45
C ILE A 19 9.33 -17.11 11.10
N ASP A 20 9.36 -17.12 12.44
CA ASP A 20 10.42 -17.70 13.25
C ASP A 20 9.85 -18.23 14.59
N PRO A 21 9.78 -19.55 14.78
CA PRO A 21 9.24 -20.15 16.00
C PRO A 21 10.13 -19.96 17.24
N THR A 22 11.35 -19.43 17.08
CA THR A 22 12.29 -19.21 18.19
C THR A 22 12.30 -17.78 18.69
N LEU A 23 11.72 -16.85 17.92
CA LEU A 23 11.65 -15.44 18.29
C LEU A 23 10.62 -15.24 19.40
N GLN A 24 11.00 -14.52 20.44
CA GLN A 24 10.10 -14.06 21.49
C GLN A 24 10.13 -12.53 21.54
N LEU A 25 8.94 -11.94 21.52
CA LEU A 25 8.76 -10.51 21.72
C LEU A 25 8.57 -10.22 23.20
N ASP A 26 9.11 -9.11 23.67
CA ASP A 26 8.73 -8.57 24.96
C ASP A 26 7.40 -7.82 24.86
N HIS A 27 6.76 -7.59 26.00
CA HIS A 27 5.44 -6.97 26.06
C HIS A 27 5.39 -5.58 25.42
N SER A 28 6.44 -4.76 25.56
CA SER A 28 6.45 -3.41 24.98
C SER A 28 6.56 -3.46 23.46
N ALA A 29 7.30 -4.43 22.92
CA ALA A 29 7.39 -4.65 21.48
C ALA A 29 6.06 -5.18 20.91
N GLU A 30 5.36 -6.05 21.64
CA GLU A 30 4.03 -6.54 21.26
C GLU A 30 3.02 -5.39 21.18
N GLU A 31 2.91 -4.57 22.23
CA GLU A 31 2.00 -3.42 22.26
C GLU A 31 2.27 -2.45 21.10
N MET A 32 3.54 -2.16 20.83
CA MET A 32 3.93 -1.30 19.71
C MET A 32 3.51 -1.89 18.35
N LEU A 33 3.65 -3.20 18.16
CA LEU A 33 3.23 -3.86 16.92
C LEU A 33 1.70 -3.88 16.78
N GLN A 34 0.98 -4.03 17.87
CA GLN A 34 -0.48 -3.94 17.89
C GLN A 34 -0.96 -2.53 17.55
N ASP A 35 -0.33 -1.49 18.12
CA ASP A 35 -0.63 -0.09 17.77
C ASP A 35 -0.39 0.18 16.28
N VAL A 36 0.72 -0.32 15.73
CA VAL A 36 1.01 -0.22 14.29
C VAL A 36 -0.03 -0.95 13.44
N ALA A 37 -0.53 -2.10 13.91
CA ALA A 37 -1.57 -2.85 13.20
C ALA A 37 -2.92 -2.12 13.21
N ASP A 38 -3.28 -1.50 14.34
CA ASP A 38 -4.50 -0.70 14.45
C ASP A 38 -4.42 0.53 13.53
N ASP A 39 -3.31 1.27 13.58
CA ASP A 39 -3.05 2.40 12.68
C ASP A 39 -3.05 1.98 11.21
N PHE A 40 -2.53 0.79 10.89
CA PHE A 40 -2.55 0.25 9.52
C PHE A 40 -3.98 0.10 9.00
N VAL A 41 -4.87 -0.52 9.78
CA VAL A 41 -6.26 -0.76 9.38
C VAL A 41 -6.99 0.57 9.19
N GLU A 42 -6.83 1.52 10.11
CA GLU A 42 -7.44 2.84 10.02
C GLU A 42 -6.98 3.59 8.77
N ASN A 43 -5.66 3.65 8.53
CA ASN A 43 -5.10 4.38 7.40
C ASN A 43 -5.49 3.77 6.04
N VAL A 44 -5.47 2.43 5.93
CA VAL A 44 -5.89 1.74 4.70
C VAL A 44 -7.37 1.95 4.44
N THR A 45 -8.21 1.80 5.47
CA THR A 45 -9.67 1.92 5.32
C THR A 45 -10.10 3.34 5.03
N ALA A 46 -9.48 4.34 5.68
CA ALA A 46 -9.73 5.75 5.41
C ALA A 46 -9.44 6.09 3.94
N PHE A 47 -8.26 5.71 3.43
CA PHE A 47 -7.91 5.97 2.04
C PHE A 47 -8.78 5.18 1.06
N ALA A 48 -9.15 3.94 1.39
CA ALA A 48 -10.08 3.17 0.55
C ALA A 48 -11.47 3.84 0.48
N CYS A 49 -11.98 4.40 1.57
CA CYS A 49 -13.21 5.18 1.57
C CYS A 49 -13.10 6.48 0.75
N GLU A 50 -11.93 7.14 0.73
CA GLU A 50 -11.67 8.26 -0.18
C GLU A 50 -11.73 7.82 -1.65
N LEU A 51 -11.18 6.63 -1.98
CA LEU A 51 -11.26 6.05 -3.32
C LEU A 51 -12.70 5.73 -3.74
N VAL A 52 -13.53 5.24 -2.81
CA VAL A 52 -14.96 5.04 -3.03
C VAL A 52 -15.63 6.33 -3.47
N ARG A 53 -15.41 7.40 -2.73
CA ARG A 53 -15.94 8.73 -3.07
C ARG A 53 -15.39 9.24 -4.40
N HIS A 54 -14.09 9.04 -4.67
CA HIS A 54 -13.43 9.50 -5.89
C HIS A 54 -14.03 8.88 -7.15
N ARG A 55 -14.44 7.61 -7.11
CA ARG A 55 -15.13 6.97 -8.25
C ARG A 55 -16.64 7.14 -8.26
N GLU A 56 -17.18 8.00 -7.38
CA GLU A 56 -18.62 8.22 -7.19
C GLU A 56 -19.38 6.96 -6.73
N GLY A 57 -18.70 6.07 -6.00
CA GLY A 57 -19.29 4.87 -5.40
C GLY A 57 -19.93 5.16 -4.05
N ALA A 58 -20.85 4.27 -3.64
CA ALA A 58 -21.49 4.31 -2.31
C ALA A 58 -21.07 3.14 -1.41
N VAL A 59 -20.37 2.14 -1.95
CA VAL A 59 -20.01 0.89 -1.27
C VAL A 59 -18.51 0.66 -1.41
N LEU A 60 -17.87 0.23 -0.33
CA LEU A 60 -16.47 -0.19 -0.32
C LEU A 60 -16.34 -1.50 -1.09
N GLU A 61 -15.54 -1.51 -2.16
CA GLU A 61 -15.29 -2.68 -2.98
C GLU A 61 -13.83 -3.14 -2.82
N GLU A 62 -13.54 -4.42 -3.12
CA GLU A 62 -12.20 -5.01 -3.05
C GLU A 62 -11.14 -4.16 -3.77
N LYS A 63 -11.53 -3.54 -4.90
CA LYS A 63 -10.64 -2.71 -5.70
C LYS A 63 -10.09 -1.48 -4.98
N ASP A 64 -10.81 -0.97 -4.00
CA ASP A 64 -10.42 0.21 -3.24
C ASP A 64 -9.36 -0.12 -2.22
N ILE A 65 -9.59 -1.19 -1.47
CA ILE A 65 -8.64 -1.71 -0.48
C ILE A 65 -7.36 -2.12 -1.16
N LYS A 66 -7.46 -2.83 -2.28
CA LYS A 66 -6.27 -3.22 -3.03
C LYS A 66 -5.48 -2.02 -3.55
N LEU A 67 -6.13 -1.04 -4.16
CA LEU A 67 -5.44 0.16 -4.63
C LEU A 67 -4.83 0.95 -3.45
N ALA A 68 -5.49 0.95 -2.29
CA ALA A 68 -4.95 1.56 -1.08
C ALA A 68 -3.67 0.88 -0.61
N LEU A 69 -3.64 -0.45 -0.54
CA LEU A 69 -2.47 -1.26 -0.19
C LEU A 69 -1.30 -1.03 -1.16
N GLU A 70 -1.56 -1.09 -2.46
CA GLU A 70 -0.52 -0.88 -3.49
C GLU A 70 0.07 0.54 -3.46
N LYS A 71 -0.74 1.55 -3.14
CA LYS A 71 -0.31 2.97 -3.19
C LYS A 71 0.30 3.48 -1.90
N ARG A 72 -0.14 2.97 -0.75
CA ARG A 72 0.31 3.45 0.57
C ARG A 72 1.38 2.56 1.17
N TRP A 73 1.31 1.26 0.94
CA TRP A 73 2.15 0.26 1.59
C TRP A 73 3.05 -0.51 0.63
N ASP A 74 2.96 -0.26 -0.68
CA ASP A 74 3.64 -1.03 -1.74
C ASP A 74 3.39 -2.56 -1.62
N MET A 75 2.26 -2.94 -1.03
CA MET A 75 1.86 -4.32 -0.85
C MET A 75 1.07 -4.81 -2.06
N ARG A 76 1.51 -5.93 -2.64
CA ARG A 76 0.78 -6.61 -3.71
C ARG A 76 0.19 -7.92 -3.20
N LEU A 77 -1.13 -8.01 -3.24
CA LEU A 77 -1.85 -9.22 -2.85
C LEU A 77 -1.71 -10.28 -3.93
N ALA A 78 -1.03 -11.38 -3.62
CA ALA A 78 -0.92 -12.53 -4.52
C ALA A 78 -2.31 -13.15 -4.78
N GLY A 79 -2.59 -13.52 -6.03
CA GLY A 79 -3.86 -14.16 -6.42
C GLY A 79 -5.01 -13.19 -6.71
N VAL A 80 -4.94 -11.96 -6.24
CA VAL A 80 -5.78 -10.86 -6.71
C VAL A 80 -5.09 -10.28 -7.95
N GLY A 81 -5.78 -10.08 -9.08
CA GLY A 81 -5.18 -9.73 -10.41
C GLY A 81 -4.33 -8.45 -10.44
N ASP A 82 -4.19 -7.70 -11.53
CA ASP A 82 -3.71 -6.29 -11.42
C ASP A 82 -4.90 -5.41 -11.75
N LEU A 83 -5.34 -4.57 -10.82
CA LEU A 83 -6.48 -3.68 -11.08
C LEU A 83 -6.09 -2.56 -12.03
N VAL A 84 -4.82 -2.15 -11.98
CA VAL A 84 -4.28 -1.08 -12.81
C VAL A 84 -3.13 -1.63 -13.64
N LYS A 85 -3.47 -2.22 -14.80
CA LYS A 85 -2.50 -2.23 -15.90
C LYS A 85 -2.31 -0.78 -16.30
N LYS A 86 -1.27 -0.12 -15.79
CA LYS A 86 -0.88 1.21 -16.31
C LYS A 86 -0.68 1.01 -17.82
N PRO A 87 -1.48 1.66 -18.68
CA PRO A 87 -1.17 1.63 -20.10
C PRO A 87 0.25 2.17 -20.26
N PRO A 88 1.07 1.60 -21.16
CA PRO A 88 2.40 2.15 -21.42
C PRO A 88 2.23 3.63 -21.76
N GLN A 89 2.78 4.49 -20.90
CA GLN A 89 2.70 5.93 -21.12
C GLN A 89 3.59 6.27 -22.29
N ALA A 90 3.01 6.37 -23.49
CA ALA A 90 3.70 6.93 -24.62
C ALA A 90 4.09 8.38 -24.27
N PRO A 91 5.36 8.77 -24.42
CA PRO A 91 5.77 10.13 -24.12
C PRO A 91 4.96 11.11 -24.97
N VAL A 92 4.33 12.08 -24.30
CA VAL A 92 3.57 13.14 -24.98
C VAL A 92 4.49 13.86 -25.96
N ARG A 93 4.00 14.24 -27.15
CA ARG A 93 4.82 14.87 -28.22
C ARG A 93 5.70 16.01 -27.72
N VAL A 94 5.15 16.88 -26.88
CA VAL A 94 5.87 18.02 -26.27
C VAL A 94 7.02 17.54 -25.39
N HIS A 95 6.84 16.46 -24.63
CA HIS A 95 7.90 15.87 -23.82
C HIS A 95 9.01 15.29 -24.70
N LEU A 96 8.65 14.63 -25.81
CA LEU A 96 9.61 14.10 -26.78
C LEU A 96 10.46 15.20 -27.42
N GLU A 97 9.83 16.30 -27.84
CA GLU A 97 10.52 17.47 -28.40
C GLU A 97 11.51 18.08 -27.40
N ARG A 98 11.10 18.22 -26.12
CA ARG A 98 11.98 18.68 -25.04
C ARG A 98 13.17 17.74 -24.83
N MET A 99 12.96 16.43 -24.83
CA MET A 99 14.03 15.43 -24.70
C MET A 99 15.05 15.54 -25.84
N GLN A 100 14.58 15.78 -27.08
CA GLN A 100 15.47 15.99 -28.22
C GLN A 100 16.28 17.27 -28.09
N ALA A 101 15.67 18.36 -27.62
CA ALA A 101 16.38 19.62 -27.38
C ALA A 101 17.50 19.47 -26.34
N VAL A 102 17.22 18.77 -25.22
CA VAL A 102 18.23 18.46 -24.18
C VAL A 102 19.35 17.57 -24.73
N ARG A 103 19.02 16.56 -25.55
CA ARG A 103 20.04 15.70 -26.15
C ARG A 103 20.95 16.46 -27.11
N ARG A 104 20.40 17.42 -27.88
CA ARG A 104 21.17 18.27 -28.80
C ARG A 104 22.13 19.22 -28.09
N SER A 105 21.76 19.72 -26.91
CA SER A 105 22.64 20.60 -26.13
C SER A 105 23.80 19.82 -25.49
N GLN A 106 23.55 18.61 -24.98
CA GLN A 106 24.61 17.76 -24.42
C GLN A 106 25.63 17.29 -25.46
N ASN A 107 25.19 17.04 -26.69
CA ASN A 107 26.07 16.62 -27.79
C ASN A 107 26.90 17.78 -28.41
N ARG A 108 26.70 19.02 -27.93
CA ARG A 108 27.43 20.22 -28.37
C ARG A 108 28.51 20.69 -27.39
N SER A 109 28.58 20.09 -26.19
CA SER A 109 29.65 20.27 -25.20
C SER A 109 30.70 19.17 -25.34
#